data_AF-Q5NR74-F1
#
_entry.id   AF-Q5NR74-F1
#
_cell.length_a   1.000
_cell.length_b   1.000
_cell.length_c   1.000
_cell.angle_alpha   90.00
_cell.angle_beta   90.00
_cell.angle_gamma   90.00
#
_symmetry.space_group_name_H-M   'P 1'
#
loop_
_entity.id
_entity.type
_entity.pdbx_description
1 polymer ?
#
loop_
_entity_poly.entity_id
_entity_poly.type
_entity_poly.pdbx_seq_one_letter_code
_entity_poly.pdbx_strand_id
1 'polypeptide(L)'
;MRYIVRKRKVQRSIQPVDSYMTETPTDDAEGNDSLTPQILKAQKQVEEAKQRYKSLLARQAAAKKKHAEARRKILGDLLIKAAEKDERYNRVIKVLMDSHPQVKTNKAFVDWEVPHPDHS
;
A
#
# COMPACT_ATOMS: atom_id res chain seq x y z
N MET A 1 17.81 -22.35 -35.76
CA MET A 1 18.40 -22.38 -34.40
C MET A 1 17.74 -21.31 -33.54
N ARG A 2 17.00 -21.69 -32.49
CA ARG A 2 16.37 -20.75 -31.53
C ARG A 2 16.92 -21.06 -30.14
N TYR A 3 17.59 -20.09 -29.50
CA TYR A 3 18.09 -20.24 -28.14
C TYR A 3 17.07 -19.68 -27.15
N ILE A 4 16.65 -20.50 -26.20
CA ILE A 4 15.78 -20.12 -25.08
C ILE A 4 16.69 -19.73 -23.91
N VAL A 5 16.69 -18.45 -23.53
CA VAL A 5 17.45 -17.95 -22.36
C VAL A 5 16.61 -18.19 -21.11
N ARG A 6 16.96 -19.21 -20.31
CA ARG A 6 16.38 -19.42 -18.97
C ARG A 6 16.95 -18.40 -17.99
N LYS A 7 16.14 -17.45 -17.52
CA LYS A 7 16.50 -16.54 -16.42
C LYS A 7 16.56 -17.34 -15.11
N ARG A 8 17.77 -17.61 -14.60
CA ARG A 8 17.98 -18.13 -13.24
C ARG A 8 17.63 -17.02 -12.23
N LYS A 9 16.63 -17.27 -11.38
CA LYS A 9 16.40 -16.46 -10.17
C LYS A 9 17.53 -16.79 -9.18
N VAL A 10 18.44 -15.86 -9.00
CA VAL A 10 19.43 -15.94 -7.91
C VAL A 10 18.69 -15.54 -6.63
N GLN A 11 18.18 -16.54 -5.89
CA GLN A 11 17.83 -16.35 -4.49
C GLN A 11 19.15 -16.21 -3.72
N ARG A 12 19.55 -14.97 -3.43
CA ARG A 12 20.57 -14.71 -2.40
C ARG A 12 19.91 -15.00 -1.05
N SER A 13 20.11 -16.19 -0.52
CA SER A 13 19.90 -16.45 0.90
C SER A 13 20.95 -15.65 1.65
N ILE A 14 20.51 -14.63 2.39
CA ILE A 14 21.35 -13.95 3.36
C ILE A 14 21.35 -14.89 4.58
N GLN A 15 22.41 -15.68 4.73
CA GLN A 15 22.69 -16.40 5.97
C GLN A 15 22.86 -15.35 7.08
N PRO A 16 22.26 -15.51 8.27
CA PRO A 16 22.57 -14.66 9.41
C PRO A 16 24.03 -14.86 9.81
N VAL A 17 24.76 -13.76 9.94
CA VAL A 17 26.17 -13.73 10.33
C VAL A 17 26.25 -13.88 11.85
N ASP A 18 25.93 -15.07 12.36
CA ASP A 18 26.11 -15.43 13.77
C ASP A 18 26.97 -16.70 13.83
N SER A 19 28.25 -16.59 13.45
CA SER A 19 29.21 -17.69 13.64
C SER A 19 30.65 -17.17 13.66
N TYR A 20 31.00 -16.43 14.72
CA TYR A 20 32.40 -16.21 15.11
C TYR A 20 32.49 -16.17 16.64
N MET A 21 32.33 -17.33 17.28
CA MET A 21 32.77 -17.56 18.66
C MET A 21 33.36 -18.97 18.73
N THR A 22 34.58 -19.12 18.20
CA THR A 22 35.48 -20.22 18.54
C THR A 22 36.65 -19.62 19.32
N GLU A 23 36.56 -19.77 20.64
CA GLU A 23 37.60 -19.91 21.65
C GLU A 23 39.04 -19.52 21.26
N THR A 24 39.53 -18.43 21.84
CA THR A 24 40.92 -18.32 22.31
C THR A 24 40.95 -17.54 23.63
N PRO A 25 41.47 -18.10 24.74
CA PRO A 25 41.75 -17.34 25.94
C PRO A 25 43.11 -16.66 25.75
N THR A 26 43.09 -15.37 25.44
CA THR A 26 44.28 -14.52 25.50
C THR A 26 43.92 -13.27 26.28
N ASP A 27 44.52 -13.16 27.46
CA ASP A 27 44.68 -11.94 28.23
C ASP A 27 45.04 -10.78 27.29
N ASP A 28 44.13 -9.81 27.19
CA ASP A 28 44.38 -8.40 26.85
C ASP A 28 43.07 -7.64 27.09
N ALA A 29 42.69 -7.56 28.37
CA ALA A 29 41.58 -6.77 28.84
C ALA A 29 41.99 -5.29 28.91
N GLU A 30 42.04 -4.59 27.78
CA GLU A 30 41.97 -3.11 27.75
C GLU A 30 41.74 -2.62 26.31
N GLY A 31 40.48 -2.41 25.91
CA GLY A 31 40.19 -1.66 24.66
C GLY A 31 38.84 -1.87 23.98
N ASN A 32 38.12 -2.97 24.24
CA ASN A 32 36.92 -3.32 23.46
C ASN A 32 35.60 -2.72 24.00
N ASP A 33 35.59 -2.22 25.23
CA ASP A 33 34.38 -1.74 25.90
C ASP A 33 33.91 -0.34 25.43
N SER A 34 34.74 0.36 24.65
CA SER A 34 34.43 1.68 24.09
C SER A 34 33.66 1.64 22.76
N LEU A 35 33.74 0.51 22.04
CA LEU A 35 33.08 0.29 20.75
C LEU A 35 31.63 -0.18 20.90
N THR A 36 31.33 -0.94 21.96
CA THR A 36 29.99 -1.45 22.27
C THR A 36 28.94 -0.33 22.45
N PRO A 37 29.17 0.78 23.18
CA PRO A 37 28.19 1.87 23.27
C PRO A 37 28.06 2.66 21.96
N GLN A 38 29.11 2.76 21.16
CA GLN A 38 29.06 3.46 19.86
C GLN A 38 28.25 2.65 18.84
N ILE A 39 28.43 1.33 18.81
CA ILE A 39 27.65 0.42 17.96
C ILE A 39 26.18 0.44 18.37
N LEU A 40 25.85 0.42 19.67
CA LEU A 40 24.47 0.52 20.14
C LEU A 40 23.82 1.85 19.78
N LYS A 41 24.57 2.97 19.84
CA LYS A 41 24.10 4.28 19.36
C LYS A 41 23.86 4.27 17.85
N ALA A 42 24.77 3.69 17.08
CA ALA A 42 24.61 3.56 15.63
C ALA A 42 23.40 2.68 15.26
N GLN A 43 23.17 1.57 15.96
CA GLN A 43 21.99 0.73 15.76
C GLN A 43 20.69 1.47 16.07
N LYS A 44 20.64 2.24 17.17
CA LYS A 44 19.48 3.09 17.49
C LYS A 44 19.21 4.12 16.40
N GLN A 45 20.24 4.78 15.88
CA GLN A 45 20.09 5.74 14.77
C GLN A 45 19.58 5.09 13.50
N VAL A 46 20.04 3.88 13.16
CA VAL A 46 19.54 3.11 12.02
C VAL A 46 18.07 2.74 12.21
N GLU A 47 17.69 2.30 13.42
CA GLU A 47 16.31 1.94 13.72
C GLU A 47 15.39 3.16 13.65
N GLU A 48 15.81 4.31 14.19
CA GLU A 48 15.10 5.59 14.04
C GLU A 48 14.96 5.99 12.56
N ALA A 49 16.02 5.87 11.76
CA ALA A 49 15.98 6.17 10.34
C ALA A 49 15.00 5.27 9.58
N LYS A 50 14.95 3.97 9.92
CA LYS A 50 13.97 3.03 9.37
C LYS A 50 12.54 3.40 9.76
N GLN A 51 12.30 3.80 11.01
CA GLN A 51 10.97 4.23 11.45
C GLN A 51 10.54 5.52 10.74
N ARG A 52 11.46 6.49 10.58
CA ARG A 52 11.22 7.71 9.79
C ARG A 52 10.86 7.36 8.34
N TYR A 53 11.61 6.46 7.69
CA TYR A 53 11.30 6.00 6.34
C TYR A 53 9.90 5.34 6.24
N LYS A 54 9.57 4.44 7.15
CA LYS A 54 8.23 3.81 7.22
C LYS A 54 7.12 4.85 7.38
N SER A 55 7.32 5.85 8.23
CA SER A 55 6.34 6.94 8.43
C SER A 55 6.12 7.77 7.17
N LEU A 56 7.18 8.08 6.40
CA LEU A 56 7.08 8.82 5.15
C LEU A 56 6.34 8.01 4.08
N LEU A 57 6.62 6.71 4.00
CA LEU A 57 5.95 5.80 3.08
C LEU A 57 4.45 5.67 3.43
N ALA A 58 4.12 5.57 4.71
CA ALA A 58 2.73 5.56 5.19
C ALA A 58 2.00 6.87 4.85
N ARG A 59 2.64 8.03 5.02
CA ARG A 59 2.08 9.34 4.63
C ARG A 59 1.81 9.41 3.13
N GLN A 60 2.74 8.95 2.29
CA GLN A 60 2.54 8.92 0.85
C GLN A 60 1.38 7.99 0.45
N ALA A 61 1.31 6.81 1.06
CA ALA A 61 0.22 5.86 0.83
C ALA A 61 -1.14 6.45 1.27
N ALA A 62 -1.19 7.12 2.42
CA ALA A 62 -2.39 7.80 2.92
C ALA A 62 -2.83 8.93 1.96
N ALA A 63 -1.89 9.75 1.46
CA ALA A 63 -2.19 10.79 0.49
C ALA A 63 -2.76 10.20 -0.82
N LYS A 64 -2.16 9.12 -1.34
CA LYS A 64 -2.67 8.41 -2.53
C LYS A 64 -4.08 7.87 -2.30
N LYS A 65 -4.34 7.26 -1.14
CA LYS A 65 -5.69 6.78 -0.78
C LYS A 65 -6.70 7.92 -0.71
N LYS A 66 -6.36 9.03 -0.04
CA LYS A 66 -7.20 10.24 0.03
C LYS A 66 -7.57 10.76 -1.36
N HIS A 67 -6.62 10.84 -2.27
CA HIS A 67 -6.91 11.25 -3.65
C HIS A 67 -7.76 10.23 -4.40
N ALA A 68 -7.55 8.94 -4.19
CA ALA A 68 -8.37 7.90 -4.83
C ALA A 68 -9.83 7.94 -4.33
N GLU A 69 -10.04 8.12 -3.02
CA GLU A 69 -11.37 8.28 -2.42
C GLU A 69 -12.06 9.54 -2.94
N ALA A 70 -11.35 10.67 -2.99
CA ALA A 70 -11.88 11.92 -3.54
C ALA A 70 -12.28 11.77 -5.02
N ARG A 71 -11.46 11.11 -5.85
CA ARG A 71 -11.80 10.85 -7.26
C ARG A 71 -13.06 10.00 -7.39
N ARG A 72 -13.20 8.93 -6.58
CA ARG A 72 -14.39 8.07 -6.59
C ARG A 72 -15.64 8.87 -6.23
N LYS A 73 -15.56 9.70 -5.19
CA LYS A 73 -16.67 10.55 -4.77
C LYS A 73 -17.06 11.55 -5.86
N ILE A 74 -16.09 12.32 -6.37
CA ILE A 74 -16.35 13.34 -7.40
C ILE A 74 -16.91 12.70 -8.68
N LEU A 75 -16.36 11.57 -9.12
CA LEU A 75 -16.86 10.88 -10.32
C LEU A 75 -18.27 10.31 -10.09
N GLY A 76 -18.58 9.79 -8.89
CA GLY A 76 -19.93 9.37 -8.54
C GLY A 76 -20.91 10.54 -8.57
N ASP A 77 -20.57 11.65 -7.91
CA ASP A 77 -21.41 12.86 -7.88
C ASP A 77 -21.65 13.42 -9.29
N LEU A 78 -20.62 13.42 -10.15
CA LEU A 78 -20.74 13.87 -11.54
C LEU A 78 -21.60 12.92 -12.39
N LEU A 79 -21.49 11.61 -12.18
CA LEU A 79 -22.30 10.62 -12.90
C LEU A 79 -23.78 10.75 -12.55
N ILE A 80 -24.10 10.94 -11.26
CA ILE A 80 -25.48 11.16 -10.78
C ILE A 80 -26.05 12.45 -11.40
N LYS A 81 -25.30 13.56 -11.37
CA LYS A 81 -25.72 14.82 -12.00
C LYS A 81 -25.90 14.73 -13.53
N ALA A 82 -25.14 13.85 -14.19
CA ALA A 82 -25.31 13.61 -15.61
C ALA A 82 -26.58 12.79 -15.90
N ALA A 83 -26.86 11.81 -15.05
CA ALA A 83 -28.08 10.99 -15.06
C ALA A 83 -29.36 11.81 -14.89
N GLU A 84 -29.35 12.83 -14.02
CA GLU A 84 -30.45 13.78 -13.86
C GLU A 84 -30.77 14.55 -15.16
N LYS A 85 -29.80 14.70 -16.07
CA LYS A 85 -29.93 15.52 -17.29
C LYS A 85 -30.10 14.70 -18.56
N ASP A 86 -29.57 13.48 -18.60
CA ASP A 86 -29.56 12.61 -19.78
C ASP A 86 -29.73 11.14 -19.35
N GLU A 87 -30.81 10.54 -19.85
CA GLU A 87 -31.23 9.17 -19.56
C GLU A 87 -30.18 8.11 -19.95
N ARG A 88 -29.26 8.42 -20.87
CA ARG A 88 -28.17 7.50 -21.26
C ARG A 88 -27.31 7.14 -20.06
N TYR A 89 -27.08 8.08 -19.15
CA TYR A 89 -26.29 7.83 -17.95
C TYR A 89 -27.05 6.99 -16.92
N ASN A 90 -28.40 7.02 -16.91
CA ASN A 90 -29.22 6.14 -16.07
C ASN A 90 -29.03 4.68 -16.43
N ARG A 91 -28.99 4.36 -17.73
CA ARG A 91 -28.70 2.99 -18.20
C ARG A 91 -27.32 2.53 -17.75
N VAL A 92 -26.32 3.41 -17.77
CA VAL A 92 -24.97 3.11 -17.28
C VAL A 92 -24.97 2.85 -15.77
N ILE A 93 -25.63 3.69 -14.98
CA ILE A 93 -25.76 3.50 -13.52
C ILE A 93 -26.42 2.15 -13.22
N LYS A 94 -27.52 1.82 -13.91
CA LYS A 94 -28.23 0.55 -13.72
C LYS A 94 -27.34 -0.67 -13.99
N VAL A 95 -26.61 -0.66 -15.11
CA VAL A 95 -25.66 -1.74 -15.44
C VAL A 95 -24.54 -1.83 -14.40
N LEU A 96 -24.03 -0.70 -13.90
CA LEU A 96 -22.99 -0.69 -12.86
C LEU A 96 -23.50 -1.29 -11.54
N MET A 97 -24.73 -0.94 -11.13
CA MET A 97 -25.38 -1.52 -9.94
C MET A 97 -25.58 -3.03 -10.08
N ASP A 98 -26.08 -3.49 -11.23
CA ASP A 98 -26.32 -4.91 -11.49
C ASP A 98 -25.00 -5.72 -11.58
N SER A 99 -23.92 -5.11 -12.06
CA SER A 99 -22.61 -5.77 -12.22
C SER A 99 -21.83 -5.98 -10.91
N HIS A 100 -22.23 -5.31 -9.82
CA HIS A 100 -21.55 -5.39 -8.51
C HIS A 100 -22.53 -5.82 -7.40
N PRO A 101 -22.94 -7.10 -7.37
CA PRO A 101 -23.74 -7.65 -6.28
C PRO A 101 -22.86 -7.87 -5.04
N GLN A 102 -22.38 -6.80 -4.42
CA GLN A 102 -21.65 -6.89 -3.16
C GLN A 102 -22.59 -6.59 -2.00
N VAL A 103 -22.93 -7.67 -1.27
CA VAL A 103 -23.94 -7.81 -0.19
C VAL A 103 -23.81 -6.79 0.97
N LYS A 104 -22.75 -5.98 1.02
CA LYS A 104 -22.53 -4.98 2.09
C LYS A 104 -22.90 -3.53 1.70
N THR A 105 -22.89 -3.19 0.41
CA THR A 105 -23.19 -1.84 -0.08
C THR A 105 -24.65 -1.65 -0.49
N ASN A 106 -25.41 -2.73 -0.66
CA ASN A 106 -26.82 -2.63 -1.05
C ASN A 106 -27.66 -1.80 -0.08
N LYS A 107 -27.34 -1.78 1.23
CA LYS A 107 -28.07 -0.97 2.22
C LYS A 107 -28.15 0.53 1.88
N ALA A 108 -27.14 1.10 1.25
CA ALA A 108 -27.14 2.51 0.86
C ALA A 108 -28.07 2.80 -0.35
N PHE A 109 -28.55 1.74 -1.01
CA PHE A 109 -29.34 1.80 -2.24
C PHE A 109 -30.70 1.10 -2.11
N VAL A 110 -31.07 0.59 -0.93
CA VAL A 110 -32.33 -0.18 -0.72
C VAL A 110 -33.57 0.66 -1.06
N ASP A 111 -33.52 1.98 -0.91
CA ASP A 111 -34.63 2.90 -1.18
C ASP A 111 -34.24 4.07 -2.10
N TRP A 112 -33.14 3.93 -2.84
CA TRP A 112 -32.67 4.98 -3.75
C TRP A 112 -33.14 4.69 -5.18
N GLU A 113 -34.04 5.52 -5.68
CA GLU A 113 -34.40 5.52 -7.09
C GLU A 113 -33.33 6.25 -7.91
N VAL A 114 -32.95 5.66 -9.04
CA VAL A 114 -32.04 6.30 -9.99
C VAL A 114 -32.68 7.63 -10.43
N PRO A 115 -31.96 8.76 -10.46
CA PRO A 115 -32.55 10.03 -10.89
C PRO A 115 -32.98 9.94 -12.36
N HIS A 116 -34.21 10.30 -12.67
CA HIS A 116 -34.71 10.34 -14.05
C HIS A 116 -34.88 11.81 -14.47
N PRO A 117 -34.55 12.18 -15.72
CA PRO A 117 -34.82 13.53 -16.20
C PRO A 117 -36.33 13.78 -16.22
N ASP A 118 -36.77 14.89 -15.60
CA ASP A 118 -38.16 15.33 -15.69
C ASP A 118 -38.46 15.77 -17.12
N HIS A 119 -39.29 14.98 -17.81
CA HIS A 119 -39.84 15.35 -19.11
C HIS A 119 -41.08 16.24 -18.88
N SER A 120 -40.88 17.55 -18.84
CA SER A 120 -41.94 18.57 -19.06
C SER A 120 -41.92 19.09 -20.48
#